data_AF-A0A923XJ65-F1
#
_entry.id   AF-A0A923XJ65-F1
#
_cell.length_a   1.000
_cell.length_b   1.000
_cell.length_c   1.000
_cell.angle_alpha   90.00
_cell.angle_beta   90.00
_cell.angle_gamma   90.00
#
_symmetry.space_group_name_H-M   'P 1'
#
loop_
_entity.id
_entity.type
_entity.pdbx_description
1 polymer ?
#
loop_
_entity_poly.entity_id
_entity_poly.type
_entity_poly.pdbx_seq_one_letter_code
_entity_poly.pdbx_strand_id
1 'polypeptide(L)' 'MPTEQTLARFTARVEQNAHVEAIREFYAQNAPIQQNNEPPHVGRDALVAHEARALARAQTPSGCVRSPAGT' A
#
# COMPACT_ATOMS: atom_id res chain seq x y z
N MET A 1 2.11 -2.25 16.79
CA MET A 1 2.63 -2.77 15.50
C MET A 1 1.66 -3.83 14.97
N PRO A 2 1.45 -3.95 13.65
CA PRO A 2 0.67 -5.06 13.09
C PRO A 2 1.33 -6.40 13.43
N THR A 3 0.52 -7.47 13.45
CA THR A 3 1.03 -8.83 13.58
C THR A 3 1.75 -9.27 12.30
N GLU A 4 2.59 -10.29 12.39
CA GLU A 4 3.26 -10.87 11.21
C GLU A 4 2.23 -11.35 10.15
N GLN A 5 1.10 -11.90 10.60
CA GLN A 5 0.02 -12.31 9.70
C GLN A 5 -0.60 -11.11 8.95
N THR A 6 -0.79 -9.98 9.62
CA THR A 6 -1.27 -8.75 8.98
C THR A 6 -0.27 -8.23 7.97
N LEU A 7 1.02 -8.25 8.30
CA LEU A 7 2.09 -7.87 7.38
C LEU A 7 2.11 -8.78 6.15
N ALA A 8 2.04 -10.10 6.33
CA ALA A 8 2.03 -11.06 5.22
C ALA A 8 0.85 -10.84 4.26
N ARG A 9 -0.35 -10.56 4.79
CA ARG A 9 -1.53 -10.25 3.96
C ARG A 9 -1.36 -8.93 3.20
N PHE A 10 -0.83 -7.90 3.84
CA PHE A 10 -0.55 -6.62 3.19
C PHE A 10 0.49 -6.79 2.08
N THR A 11 1.62 -7.46 2.36
CA THR A 11 2.68 -7.75 1.39
C THR A 11 2.13 -8.54 0.20
N ALA A 12 1.27 -9.53 0.42
CA ALA A 12 0.66 -10.29 -0.66
C ALA A 12 -0.17 -9.41 -1.61
N ARG A 13 -0.91 -8.40 -1.11
CA ARG A 13 -1.62 -7.44 -1.95
C ARG A 13 -0.67 -6.61 -2.80
N VAL A 14 0.41 -6.11 -2.18
CA VAL A 14 1.44 -5.31 -2.86
C VAL A 14 2.11 -6.12 -3.97
N GLU A 15 2.53 -7.36 -3.68
CA GLU A 15 3.16 -8.26 -4.67
C GLU A 15 2.21 -8.64 -5.83
N GLN A 16 0.88 -8.58 -5.61
CA GLN A 16 -0.15 -8.74 -6.65
C GLN A 16 -0.46 -7.45 -7.43
N ASN A 17 0.26 -6.36 -7.16
CA ASN A 17 -0.01 -5.01 -7.68
C ASN A 17 -1.41 -4.46 -7.30
N ALA A 18 -2.06 -5.04 -6.29
CA ALA A 18 -3.40 -4.70 -5.83
C ALA A 18 -3.36 -3.59 -4.75
N HIS A 19 -2.73 -2.45 -5.08
CA HIS A 19 -2.48 -1.37 -4.11
C HIS A 19 -3.76 -0.65 -3.68
N VAL A 20 -4.71 -0.47 -4.61
CA VAL A 20 -6.02 0.12 -4.29
C VAL A 20 -6.78 -0.75 -3.30
N GLU A 21 -6.76 -2.07 -3.49
CA GLU A 21 -7.36 -3.05 -2.60
C GLU A 21 -6.66 -3.06 -1.23
N ALA A 22 -5.32 -2.98 -1.22
CA ALA A 22 -4.54 -2.86 0.01
C ALA A 22 -4.96 -1.61 0.82
N ILE A 23 -5.12 -0.47 0.15
CA ILE A 23 -5.59 0.76 0.82
C ILE A 23 -6.98 0.55 1.41
N ARG A 24 -7.91 -0.04 0.66
CA ARG A 24 -9.27 -0.31 1.13
C ARG A 24 -9.29 -1.21 2.36
N GLU A 25 -8.43 -2.23 2.38
CA GLU A 25 -8.40 -3.29 3.39
C GLU A 25 -7.68 -2.89 4.68
N PHE A 26 -6.60 -2.10 4.59
CA PHE A 26 -5.69 -1.86 5.73
C PHE A 26 -5.71 -0.43 6.28
N TYR A 27 -6.28 0.55 5.56
CA TYR A 27 -6.31 1.94 6.01
C TYR A 27 -7.65 2.29 6.66
N ALA A 28 -7.60 3.02 7.79
CA ALA A 28 -8.80 3.53 8.43
C ALA A 28 -9.48 4.59 7.55
N GLN A 29 -10.81 4.60 7.55
CA GLN A 29 -11.63 5.43 6.65
C GLN A 29 -11.23 6.92 6.65
N ASN A 30 -10.85 7.47 7.81
CA ASN A 30 -10.58 8.89 8.02
C ASN A 30 -9.10 9.20 8.36
N ALA A 31 -8.19 8.23 8.19
CA ALA A 31 -6.80 8.47 8.53
C ALA A 31 -6.20 9.58 7.64
N PRO A 32 -5.39 10.50 8.19
CA PRO A 32 -4.50 11.32 7.37
C PRO A 32 -3.35 10.44 6.86
N ILE A 33 -3.11 10.44 5.56
CA ILE A 33 -1.99 9.75 4.92
C ILE A 33 -1.12 10.78 4.24
N GLN A 34 0.14 10.87 4.65
CA GLN A 34 1.09 11.81 4.09
C GLN A 34 2.17 11.06 3.31
N GLN A 35 2.34 11.42 2.03
CA GLN A 35 3.53 11.00 1.28
C GLN A 35 4.71 11.90 1.67
N ASN A 36 5.94 11.38 1.57
CA ASN A 36 7.14 12.01 2.14
C ASN A 36 7.31 13.51 1.82
N ASN A 37 6.91 13.96 0.63
CA ASN A 37 7.10 15.35 0.16
C ASN A 37 5.78 16.07 -0.18
N GLU A 38 4.64 15.55 0.26
CA GLU A 38 3.32 16.10 -0.04
C GLU A 38 2.56 16.44 1.25
N PRO A 39 1.58 17.36 1.19
CA PRO A 39 0.65 17.55 2.29
C PRO A 39 -0.20 16.27 2.52
N PRO A 40 -0.73 16.04 3.74
CA PRO A 40 -1.55 14.87 4.01
C PRO A 40 -2.83 14.82 3.15
N HIS A 41 -3.10 13.66 2.56
CA HIS A 41 -4.41 13.30 2.05
C HIS A 41 -5.28 12.81 3.20
N VAL A 42 -6.48 13.38 3.33
CA VAL A 42 -7.41 12.98 4.39
C VAL A 42 -8.43 12.00 3.82
N GLY A 43 -8.46 10.81 4.39
CA GLY A 43 -9.48 9.81 4.10
C GLY A 43 -9.08 8.78 3.04
N ARG A 44 -9.58 7.57 3.24
CA ARG A 44 -9.26 6.39 2.44
C ARG A 44 -9.65 6.53 0.98
N ASP A 45 -10.81 7.13 0.71
CA ASP A 45 -11.30 7.27 -0.68
C ASP A 45 -10.47 8.26 -1.49
N ALA A 46 -9.97 9.33 -0.85
CA ALA A 46 -9.04 10.26 -1.48
C ALA A 46 -7.71 9.55 -1.83
N LEU A 47 -7.20 8.73 -0.90
CA LEU A 47 -5.98 7.95 -1.14
C LEU A 47 -6.18 6.90 -2.25
N VAL A 48 -7.32 6.20 -2.28
CA VAL A 48 -7.65 5.26 -3.36
C VAL A 48 -7.64 5.94 -4.73
N ALA A 49 -8.27 7.12 -4.84
CA ALA A 49 -8.33 7.85 -6.10
C ALA A 49 -6.94 8.33 -6.54
N HIS A 50 -6.09 8.74 -5.60
CA HIS A 50 -4.70 9.10 -5.87
C HIS A 50 -3.89 7.89 -6.38
N GLU A 51 -3.96 6.76 -5.68
CA GLU A 51 -3.23 5.54 -6.04
C GLU A 51 -3.65 5.00 -7.42
N ALA A 52 -4.96 4.97 -7.71
CA ALA A 52 -5.46 4.53 -9.01
C ALA A 52 -4.89 5.38 -10.16
N ARG A 53 -4.74 6.70 -9.96
CA ARG A 53 -4.12 7.59 -10.96
C ARG A 53 -2.62 7.34 -11.10
N ALA A 54 -1.93 6.99 -10.03
CA ALA A 54 -0.52 6.65 -10.07
C ALA A 54 -0.29 5.32 -10.81
N LEU A 55 -1.06 4.27 -10.50
CA LEU A 55 -0.98 2.97 -11.18
C LEU A 55 -1.34 3.05 -12.67
N ALA A 56 -2.29 3.90 -13.06
CA ALA A 56 -2.58 4.12 -14.47
C ALA A 56 -1.36 4.65 -15.27
N ARG A 57 -0.39 5.28 -14.59
CA ARG A 57 0.85 5.79 -15.17
C ARG A 57 2.02 4.80 -15.02
N ALA A 58 2.01 4.01 -13.95
CA ALA A 58 3.06 3.06 -13.60
C ALA A 58 2.63 1.62 -13.95
N GLN A 59 3.18 1.07 -15.03
CA GLN A 59 2.88 -0.31 -15.49
C GLN A 59 3.92 -1.34 -15.05
N THR A 60 4.75 -1.00 -14.06
CA THR A 60 5.82 -1.88 -13.57
C THR A 60 5.27 -2.80 -12.48
N PRO A 61 5.53 -4.12 -12.56
CA PRO A 61 5.12 -5.04 -11.52
C PRO A 61 5.82 -4.72 -10.19
N SER A 62 5.10 -4.96 -9.10
CA SER A 62 5.63 -4.79 -7.74
C SER A 62 6.30 -6.09 -7.28
N GLY A 63 7.48 -5.99 -6.67
CA GLY A 63 8.19 -7.13 -6.09
C GLY A 63 8.87 -6.74 -4.78
N CYS A 64 8.65 -7.53 -3.73
CA CYS A 64 9.36 -7.35 -2.47
C CYS A 64 10.67 -8.15 -2.48
N VAL A 65 11.75 -7.54 -1.99
CA VAL A 65 13.00 -8.27 -1.75
C VAL A 65 12.91 -9.02 -0.43
N ARG A 66 13.32 -10.29 -0.43
CA ARG A 66 13.44 -11.08 0.80
C ARG A 66 14.92 -11.25 1.10
N SER A 67 15.30 -10.96 2.34
CA SER A 67 16.63 -11.34 2.83
C SER A 67 16.76 -12.86 2.74
N PRO A 68 17.92 -13.39 2.31
CA PRO A 68 18.18 -14.81 2.48
C PRO A 68 18.04 -15.15 3.96
N ALA A 69 17.40 -16.27 4.28
CA ALA A 69 17.35 -16.75 5.65
C ALA A 69 18.80 -16.87 6.15
N GLY A 70 19.13 -16.13 7.21
CA GLY A 70 20.45 -16.25 7.85
C GLY A 70 20.61 -17.69 8.33
N THR A 71 21.65 -18.35 7.83
CA THR A 71 22.07 -19.68 8.30
C THR A 71 22.62 -19.59 9.71
#